data_AF-A0A496XNE1-F1
#
_entry.id   AF-A0A496XNE1-F1
#
_cell.length_a   1.000
_cell.length_b   1.000
_cell.length_c   1.000
_cell.angle_alpha   90.00
_cell.angle_beta   90.00
_cell.angle_gamma   90.00
#
_symmetry.space_group_name_H-M   'P 1'
#
loop_
_entity.id
_entity.type
_entity.pdbx_description
1 polymer ?
#
loop_
_entity_poly.entity_id
_entity_poly.type
_entity_poly.pdbx_seq_one_letter_code
_entity_poly.pdbx_strand_id
1 'polypeptide(L)'
;MVEGIKIETSQENSRSSNWYLLREGHHTGPFTQRDLLRQIEKDEIKSQDRVWKQGLENWIQISDLNNFNPTPPSIPIVKEKDQVPRAEEIKEAAVVPEPKNSAFKYTLLLIPFIIIGFIYYYLTIPPKRYLPFARLEKSQVQRLNNLIQDEKFKGELTLSQDAKELWLATGIQGPYRVELVLNSVDGEILNSRKIRITSRATLDQNWARFHIFNLEYGTKIAPGKYSYGLIARPLGPKEKLDKFWKKFRKEPLSNEGFKLTGEILFTKDKPAELAVKLADFKKKILAKKLVPFEEKLEKWKAFLSVLTKVDTLYQDTLRAIKRGKSINLFENKYNRFLGSMLRSLVLETREVYKVKGAGLEDYKKLHLFGRHIGEMVSDMVVKTKKYKVLGPAPKGRLSRYFMKKAKGFKERAEKEIGLLVDKIKSFEQF
;
A
#
# COMPACT_ATOMS: atom_id res chain seq x y z
N MET A 1 3.45 23.79 4.25
CA MET A 1 3.96 23.52 2.89
C MET A 1 5.05 22.47 3.00
N VAL A 2 4.95 21.38 2.23
CA VAL A 2 5.98 20.33 2.12
C VAL A 2 5.91 19.83 0.68
N GLU A 3 7.02 19.92 -0.06
CA GLU A 3 7.07 19.50 -1.47
C GLU A 3 7.08 17.97 -1.59
N GLY A 4 6.25 17.45 -2.50
CA GLY A 4 6.17 16.03 -2.79
C GLY A 4 7.27 15.58 -3.77
N ILE A 5 7.91 14.45 -3.49
CA ILE A 5 8.95 13.88 -4.36
C ILE A 5 8.30 13.36 -5.65
N LYS A 6 8.76 13.88 -6.79
CA LYS A 6 8.37 13.47 -8.15
C LYS A 6 8.81 12.02 -8.40
N ILE A 7 7.89 11.18 -8.87
CA ILE A 7 8.15 9.78 -9.26
C ILE A 7 8.32 9.75 -10.78
N GLU A 8 9.52 9.42 -11.26
CA GLU A 8 9.77 9.18 -12.69
C GLU A 8 9.79 7.68 -12.98
N THR A 9 8.80 7.22 -13.75
CA THR A 9 8.73 5.85 -14.25
C THR A 9 9.19 5.82 -15.70
N SER A 10 10.49 5.61 -15.91
CA SER A 10 11.10 5.59 -17.24
C SER A 10 11.46 4.16 -17.66
N GLN A 11 10.82 3.73 -18.74
CA GLN A 11 11.15 2.55 -19.57
C GLN A 11 10.68 1.14 -19.15
N GLU A 12 9.37 0.98 -18.93
CA GLU A 12 8.64 -0.21 -19.42
C GLU A 12 7.14 0.07 -19.68
N ASN A 13 6.79 1.05 -20.52
CA ASN A 13 5.38 1.24 -20.92
C ASN A 13 5.12 1.87 -22.31
N SER A 14 5.96 1.57 -23.31
CA SER A 14 5.72 1.97 -24.72
C SER A 14 4.64 1.15 -25.44
N ARG A 15 3.79 0.40 -24.70
CA ARG A 15 2.69 -0.40 -25.26
C ARG A 15 1.34 -0.26 -24.53
N SER A 16 1.27 0.45 -23.39
CA SER A 16 0.02 0.70 -22.66
C SER A 16 0.05 2.06 -21.92
N SER A 17 0.23 3.13 -22.69
CA SER A 17 -0.11 4.48 -22.22
C SER A 17 -1.62 4.70 -22.35
N ASN A 18 -2.29 4.77 -21.20
CA ASN A 18 -3.72 5.07 -21.11
C ASN A 18 -3.94 6.58 -21.27
N TRP A 19 -4.70 6.94 -22.31
CA TRP A 19 -5.15 8.30 -22.58
C TRP A 19 -6.62 8.47 -22.18
N TYR A 20 -7.00 9.70 -21.87
CA TYR A 20 -8.36 10.12 -21.54
C TYR A 20 -8.75 11.28 -22.45
N LEU A 21 -10.00 11.32 -22.88
CA LEU A 21 -10.56 12.33 -23.77
C LEU A 21 -11.63 13.14 -23.02
N LEU A 22 -11.59 14.46 -23.14
CA LEU A 22 -12.59 15.37 -22.58
C LEU A 22 -13.54 15.85 -23.68
N ARG A 23 -14.82 15.46 -23.57
CA ARG A 23 -15.90 15.82 -24.50
C ARG A 23 -17.10 16.33 -23.71
N GLU A 24 -17.63 17.50 -24.05
CA GLU A 24 -18.85 18.06 -23.44
C GLU A 24 -18.81 18.06 -21.89
N GLY A 25 -17.64 18.37 -21.31
CA GLY A 25 -17.41 18.36 -19.86
C GLY A 25 -17.21 16.99 -19.21
N HIS A 26 -17.33 15.90 -19.97
CA HIS A 26 -17.20 14.52 -19.49
C HIS A 26 -15.87 13.90 -19.91
N HIS A 27 -15.21 13.20 -18.98
CA HIS A 27 -14.01 12.43 -19.26
C HIS A 27 -14.32 11.00 -19.70
N THR A 28 -13.72 10.54 -20.79
CA THR A 28 -13.91 9.19 -21.36
C THR A 28 -12.56 8.50 -21.55
N GLY A 29 -12.54 7.17 -21.38
CA GLY A 29 -11.32 6.35 -21.42
C GLY A 29 -11.31 5.26 -20.34
N PRO A 30 -10.19 4.55 -20.14
CA PRO A 30 -8.90 4.75 -20.80
C PRO A 30 -8.86 4.21 -22.25
N PHE A 31 -8.23 4.97 -23.14
CA PHE A 31 -7.96 4.58 -24.53
C PHE A 31 -6.45 4.36 -24.76
N THR A 32 -6.07 3.48 -25.68
CA THR A 32 -4.67 3.46 -26.16
C THR A 32 -4.44 4.53 -27.23
N GLN A 33 -3.18 4.88 -27.50
CA GLN A 33 -2.85 5.81 -28.60
C GLN A 33 -3.39 5.33 -29.96
N ARG A 34 -3.46 4.00 -30.19
CA ARG A 34 -4.02 3.42 -31.42
C ARG A 34 -5.53 3.58 -31.52
N ASP A 35 -6.24 3.54 -30.38
CA ASP A 35 -7.69 3.74 -30.36
C ASP A 35 -8.03 5.21 -30.64
N LEU A 36 -7.27 6.14 -30.07
CA LEU A 36 -7.41 7.57 -30.40
C LEU A 36 -7.11 7.86 -31.88
N LEU A 37 -6.03 7.31 -32.44
CA LEU A 37 -5.72 7.45 -33.88
C LEU A 37 -6.86 6.94 -34.76
N ARG A 38 -7.41 5.75 -34.46
CA ARG A 38 -8.57 5.19 -35.17
C ARG A 38 -9.85 6.01 -35.03
N GLN A 39 -10.06 6.70 -33.91
CA GLN A 39 -11.21 7.56 -33.71
C GLN A 39 -11.03 8.92 -34.43
N ILE A 40 -9.80 9.41 -34.56
CA ILE A 40 -9.47 10.57 -35.41
C ILE A 40 -9.64 10.21 -36.90
N GLU A 41 -9.14 9.05 -37.35
CA GLU A 41 -9.29 8.55 -38.74
C GLU A 41 -10.76 8.37 -39.19
N LYS A 42 -11.70 8.31 -38.24
CA LYS A 42 -13.14 8.16 -38.48
C LYS A 42 -13.95 9.44 -38.27
N ASP A 43 -13.30 10.58 -38.03
CA ASP A 43 -13.94 11.84 -37.58
C ASP A 43 -14.78 11.70 -36.28
N GLU A 44 -14.61 10.61 -35.52
CA GLU A 44 -15.26 10.40 -34.22
C GLU A 44 -14.67 11.32 -33.13
N ILE A 45 -13.46 11.85 -33.32
CA ILE A 45 -12.76 12.85 -32.49
C ILE A 45 -12.28 14.00 -33.37
N LYS A 46 -12.49 15.25 -32.94
CA LYS A 46 -12.03 16.45 -33.67
C LYS A 46 -10.67 16.92 -33.15
N SER A 47 -9.88 17.57 -34.01
CA SER A 47 -8.54 18.12 -33.64
C SER A 47 -8.56 19.14 -32.50
N GLN A 48 -9.73 19.75 -32.23
CA GLN A 48 -9.98 20.67 -31.12
C GLN A 48 -10.32 19.98 -29.78
N ASP A 49 -10.60 18.68 -29.79
CA ASP A 49 -10.89 17.93 -28.56
C ASP A 49 -9.62 17.85 -27.69
N ARG A 50 -9.81 17.76 -26.38
CA ARG A 50 -8.69 17.76 -25.41
C ARG A 50 -8.42 16.36 -24.89
N VAL A 51 -7.14 15.99 -24.87
CA VAL A 51 -6.65 14.72 -24.35
C VAL A 51 -5.71 14.92 -23.18
N TRP A 52 -5.70 13.94 -22.27
CA TRP A 52 -4.79 13.89 -21.14
C TRP A 52 -4.25 12.47 -20.97
N LYS A 53 -3.01 12.36 -20.50
CA LYS A 53 -2.41 11.10 -20.08
C LYS A 53 -1.68 11.32 -18.76
N GLN A 54 -1.55 10.24 -17.98
CA GLN A 54 -0.81 10.27 -16.73
C GLN A 54 0.63 10.74 -16.98
N GLY A 55 1.01 11.86 -16.34
CA GLY A 55 2.30 12.53 -16.52
C GLY A 55 2.26 13.85 -17.30
N LEU A 56 1.11 14.27 -17.85
CA LEU A 56 0.91 15.64 -18.32
C LEU A 56 0.34 16.53 -17.20
N GLU A 57 0.82 17.77 -17.11
CA GLU A 57 0.38 18.72 -16.08
C GLU A 57 -1.00 19.33 -16.41
N ASN A 58 -1.38 19.42 -17.68
CA ASN A 58 -2.65 19.96 -18.16
C ASN A 58 -3.25 19.10 -19.29
N TRP A 59 -4.55 19.30 -19.56
CA TRP A 59 -5.21 18.80 -20.77
C TRP A 59 -4.63 19.50 -22.01
N ILE A 60 -4.22 18.73 -23.02
CA ILE A 60 -3.60 19.24 -24.25
C ILE A 60 -4.56 19.03 -25.42
N GLN A 61 -4.64 19.99 -26.34
CA GLN A 61 -5.46 19.87 -27.55
C GLN A 61 -4.79 18.90 -28.54
N ILE A 62 -5.57 18.09 -29.26
CA ILE A 62 -5.02 17.06 -30.16
C ILE A 62 -4.14 17.69 -31.27
N SER A 63 -4.51 18.87 -31.76
CA SER A 63 -3.70 19.68 -32.70
C SER A 63 -2.26 19.94 -32.24
N ASP A 64 -2.03 20.03 -30.93
CA ASP A 64 -0.76 20.50 -30.36
C ASP A 64 0.21 19.32 -30.13
N LEU A 65 -0.21 18.10 -30.44
CA LEU A 65 0.57 16.89 -30.29
C LEU A 65 1.16 16.44 -31.64
N ASN A 66 2.44 16.77 -31.87
CA ASN A 66 3.22 16.35 -33.04
C ASN A 66 3.15 14.83 -33.37
N ASN A 67 2.78 13.98 -32.40
CA ASN A 67 2.62 12.54 -32.56
C ASN A 67 1.28 12.10 -33.22
N PHE A 68 0.39 13.04 -33.55
CA PHE A 68 -0.92 12.78 -34.17
C PHE A 68 -1.10 13.47 -35.53
N ASN A 69 -0.05 14.06 -36.09
CA ASN A 69 -0.10 14.65 -37.43
C ASN A 69 -0.18 13.53 -38.50
N PRO A 70 -1.25 13.43 -39.31
CA PRO A 70 -1.29 12.48 -40.40
C PRO A 70 -0.35 12.97 -41.52
N THR A 71 0.73 12.25 -41.78
CA THR A 71 1.50 12.45 -43.02
C THR A 71 0.58 12.15 -44.21
N PRO A 72 0.47 13.04 -45.21
CA PRO A 72 -0.36 12.79 -46.37
C PRO A 72 0.11 11.52 -47.12
N PRO A 73 -0.81 10.71 -47.66
CA PRO A 73 -0.48 9.42 -48.24
C PRO A 73 0.39 9.58 -49.50
N SER A 74 1.55 8.94 -49.49
CA SER A 74 2.41 8.81 -50.66
C SER A 74 1.79 7.86 -51.67
N ILE A 75 1.51 8.37 -52.87
CA ILE A 75 0.94 7.61 -53.99
C ILE A 75 1.97 6.57 -54.46
N PRO A 76 1.61 5.27 -54.60
CA PRO A 76 2.48 4.29 -55.21
C PRO A 76 2.47 4.44 -56.74
N ILE A 77 3.60 4.83 -57.33
CA ILE A 77 3.78 4.81 -58.79
C ILE A 77 4.05 3.36 -59.21
N VAL A 78 3.04 2.71 -59.77
CA VAL A 78 3.13 1.41 -60.43
C VAL A 78 3.68 1.60 -61.84
N LYS A 79 4.48 0.63 -62.31
CA LYS A 79 5.04 0.60 -63.66
C LYS A 79 3.92 0.40 -64.69
N GLU A 80 3.95 1.17 -65.77
CA GLU A 80 3.29 0.84 -67.04
C GLU A 80 4.35 0.67 -68.14
N LYS A 81 3.98 0.00 -69.23
CA LYS A 81 4.90 -0.70 -70.14
C LYS A 81 4.65 -0.28 -71.60
N ASP A 82 5.65 -0.54 -72.44
CA ASP A 82 5.63 -0.43 -73.92
C ASP A 82 5.59 1.03 -74.43
N GLN A 83 6.43 1.50 -75.37
CA GLN A 83 6.84 0.90 -76.64
C GLN A 83 8.27 1.35 -77.10
N VAL A 84 8.73 0.73 -78.19
CA VAL A 84 10.01 0.81 -78.93
C VAL A 84 9.71 1.35 -80.36
N PRO A 85 10.62 1.80 -81.27
CA PRO A 85 12.11 1.94 -81.30
C PRO A 85 12.65 3.33 -81.76
N ARG A 86 13.99 3.52 -81.82
CA ARG A 86 14.77 3.70 -83.09
C ARG A 86 16.30 3.65 -82.83
N ALA A 87 17.08 3.30 -83.87
CA ALA A 87 18.55 3.23 -83.91
C ALA A 87 19.20 4.65 -83.78
N GLU A 88 20.51 4.89 -83.70
CA GLU A 88 21.77 4.23 -84.16
C GLU A 88 22.88 4.37 -83.07
N GLU A 89 24.14 3.90 -83.13
CA GLU A 89 25.00 3.32 -84.19
C GLU A 89 25.83 2.13 -83.62
N ILE A 90 27.12 1.96 -83.99
CA ILE A 90 28.06 0.90 -83.59
C ILE A 90 29.38 1.54 -83.11
N LYS A 91 30.07 0.95 -82.11
CA LYS A 91 31.53 0.73 -82.23
C LYS A 91 32.10 -0.29 -81.25
N GLU A 92 32.86 -1.18 -81.86
CA GLU A 92 33.50 -2.38 -81.36
C GLU A 92 34.99 -2.11 -81.12
N ALA A 93 35.55 -2.63 -80.03
CA ALA A 93 36.99 -2.85 -79.87
C ALA A 93 37.24 -3.92 -78.81
N ALA A 94 37.89 -5.02 -79.20
CA ALA A 94 38.25 -6.12 -78.31
C ALA A 94 39.60 -5.87 -77.60
N VAL A 95 39.89 -6.65 -76.54
CA VAL A 95 41.02 -7.62 -76.49
C VAL A 95 41.15 -8.25 -75.08
N VAL A 96 41.43 -9.55 -75.08
CA VAL A 96 41.60 -10.55 -73.99
C VAL A 96 43.13 -10.77 -73.78
N PRO A 97 43.72 -11.28 -72.64
CA PRO A 97 43.21 -12.26 -71.67
C PRO A 97 43.47 -12.03 -70.15
N GLU A 98 42.96 -12.97 -69.34
CA GLU A 98 43.33 -13.23 -67.94
C GLU A 98 44.83 -13.59 -67.74
N PRO A 99 45.29 -13.63 -66.47
CA PRO A 99 45.73 -14.95 -65.97
C PRO A 99 45.18 -15.35 -64.58
N LYS A 100 44.36 -16.39 -64.59
CA LYS A 100 44.38 -17.56 -63.69
C LYS A 100 45.39 -17.52 -62.51
N ASN A 101 44.88 -17.42 -61.27
CA ASN A 101 45.58 -18.04 -60.13
C ASN A 101 44.63 -18.53 -59.00
N SER A 102 44.78 -19.79 -58.60
CA SER A 102 43.73 -20.56 -57.92
C SER A 102 43.92 -20.68 -56.40
N ALA A 103 43.84 -19.55 -55.68
CA ALA A 103 43.74 -19.54 -54.21
C ALA A 103 42.48 -18.81 -53.68
N PHE A 104 41.80 -18.03 -54.52
CA PHE A 104 40.82 -17.03 -54.09
C PHE A 104 39.40 -17.57 -53.77
N LYS A 105 39.15 -18.87 -53.93
CA LYS A 105 37.81 -19.46 -53.68
C LYS A 105 37.53 -19.79 -52.21
N TYR A 106 38.56 -19.92 -51.37
CA TYR A 106 38.39 -20.20 -49.93
C TYR A 106 38.49 -18.95 -49.04
N THR A 107 39.19 -17.90 -49.50
CA THR A 107 39.27 -16.62 -48.78
C THR A 107 37.91 -15.93 -48.68
N LEU A 108 37.09 -15.97 -49.72
CA LEU A 108 35.75 -15.37 -49.71
C LEU A 108 34.77 -16.07 -48.74
N LEU A 109 34.96 -17.37 -48.48
CA LEU A 109 34.14 -18.17 -47.54
C LEU A 109 34.53 -17.97 -46.07
N LEU A 110 35.77 -17.53 -45.78
CA LEU A 110 36.21 -17.21 -44.42
C LEU A 110 35.74 -15.84 -43.94
N ILE A 111 35.53 -14.88 -44.85
CA ILE A 111 35.02 -13.54 -44.51
C ILE A 111 33.74 -13.57 -43.67
N PRO A 112 32.65 -14.30 -44.03
CA PRO A 112 31.47 -14.39 -43.17
C PRO A 112 31.75 -15.05 -41.82
N PHE A 113 32.65 -16.04 -41.74
CA PHE A 113 33.05 -16.65 -40.45
C PHE A 113 33.86 -15.70 -39.56
N ILE A 114 34.74 -14.88 -40.14
CA ILE A 114 35.49 -13.85 -39.42
C ILE A 114 34.55 -12.72 -38.98
N ILE A 115 33.62 -12.29 -39.84
CA ILE A 115 32.60 -11.29 -39.49
C ILE A 115 31.66 -11.82 -38.41
N ILE A 116 31.16 -13.06 -38.51
CA ILE A 116 30.34 -13.69 -37.46
C ILE A 116 31.15 -13.85 -36.17
N GLY A 117 32.43 -14.24 -36.23
CA GLY A 117 33.32 -14.33 -35.08
C GLY A 117 33.59 -12.98 -34.42
N PHE A 118 33.76 -11.92 -35.20
CA PHE A 118 33.99 -10.55 -34.73
C PHE A 118 32.71 -9.91 -34.17
N ILE A 119 31.56 -10.14 -34.81
CA ILE A 119 30.23 -9.78 -34.31
C ILE A 119 29.95 -10.52 -33.00
N TYR A 120 30.24 -11.82 -32.93
CA TYR A 120 30.11 -12.62 -31.71
C TYR A 120 31.05 -12.13 -30.61
N TYR A 121 32.30 -11.79 -30.93
CA TYR A 121 33.26 -11.18 -30.00
C TYR A 121 32.73 -9.84 -29.44
N TYR A 122 32.28 -8.92 -30.30
CA TYR A 122 31.69 -7.64 -29.86
C TYR A 122 30.36 -7.78 -29.12
N LEU A 123 29.56 -8.80 -29.42
CA LEU A 123 28.33 -9.14 -28.68
C LEU A 123 28.59 -9.88 -27.36
N THR A 124 29.79 -10.47 -27.16
CA THR A 124 30.15 -11.22 -25.94
C THR A 124 31.05 -10.46 -24.99
N ILE A 125 31.64 -9.33 -25.41
CA ILE A 125 32.24 -8.36 -24.48
C ILE A 125 31.11 -7.44 -23.97
N PRO A 126 30.61 -7.60 -22.72
CA PRO A 126 29.69 -6.64 -22.16
C PRO A 126 30.42 -5.29 -22.02
N PRO A 127 29.85 -4.16 -22.49
CA PRO A 127 30.44 -2.85 -22.24
C PRO A 127 30.49 -2.64 -20.73
N LYS A 128 31.66 -2.27 -20.18
CA LYS A 128 31.83 -2.01 -18.75
C LYS A 128 30.92 -0.86 -18.32
N ARG A 129 29.78 -1.19 -17.72
CA ARG A 129 28.82 -0.20 -17.19
C ARG A 129 29.33 0.29 -15.85
N TYR A 130 30.01 1.43 -15.86
CA TYR A 130 30.35 2.14 -14.63
C TYR A 130 29.06 2.53 -13.90
N LEU A 131 28.77 1.84 -12.79
CA LEU A 131 27.69 2.20 -11.88
C LEU A 131 28.13 3.40 -11.05
N PRO A 132 27.51 4.59 -11.20
CA PRO A 132 27.92 5.75 -10.42
C PRO A 132 27.43 5.60 -8.98
N PHE A 133 28.34 5.33 -8.04
CA PHE A 133 28.09 5.28 -6.59
C PHE A 133 27.75 6.65 -5.96
N ALA A 134 27.22 7.59 -6.74
CA ALA A 134 27.13 9.02 -6.43
C ALA A 134 26.24 9.40 -5.22
N ARG A 135 25.59 8.43 -4.57
CA ARG A 135 24.73 8.61 -3.39
C ARG A 135 25.07 7.70 -2.21
N LEU A 136 26.19 6.97 -2.29
CA LEU A 136 26.76 6.22 -1.17
C LEU A 136 27.84 7.06 -0.47
N GLU A 137 27.99 6.88 0.83
CA GLU A 137 29.06 7.52 1.58
C GLU A 137 30.42 6.91 1.19
N LYS A 138 31.45 7.76 1.01
CA LYS A 138 32.79 7.28 0.57
C LYS A 138 33.37 6.21 1.50
N SER A 139 33.15 6.35 2.81
CA SER A 139 33.53 5.38 3.85
C SER A 139 32.87 4.01 3.65
N GLN A 140 31.57 3.98 3.33
CA GLN A 140 30.82 2.77 3.05
C GLN A 140 31.31 2.10 1.76
N VAL A 141 31.55 2.87 0.70
CA VAL A 141 32.07 2.34 -0.58
C VAL A 141 33.46 1.69 -0.36
N GLN A 142 34.35 2.34 0.40
CA GLN A 142 35.66 1.77 0.76
C GLN A 142 35.52 0.48 1.58
N ARG A 143 34.67 0.46 2.61
CA ARG A 143 34.40 -0.76 3.40
C ARG A 143 33.88 -1.91 2.52
N LEU A 144 32.90 -1.64 1.66
CA LEU A 144 32.30 -2.66 0.79
C LEU A 144 33.28 -3.16 -0.27
N ASN A 145 34.13 -2.30 -0.84
CA ASN A 145 35.21 -2.70 -1.75
C ASN A 145 36.20 -3.66 -1.07
N ASN A 146 36.55 -3.41 0.20
CA ASN A 146 37.42 -4.30 0.97
C ASN A 146 36.74 -5.65 1.26
N LEU A 147 35.44 -5.64 1.60
CA LEU A 147 34.66 -6.86 1.84
C LEU A 147 34.50 -7.73 0.57
N ILE A 148 34.39 -7.13 -0.62
CA ILE A 148 34.31 -7.85 -1.89
C ILE A 148 35.57 -8.69 -2.19
N GLN A 149 36.73 -8.35 -1.60
CA GLN A 149 37.97 -9.13 -1.75
C GLN A 149 38.04 -10.37 -0.85
N ASP A 150 37.14 -10.53 0.13
CA ASP A 150 37.06 -11.73 0.97
C ASP A 150 36.21 -12.80 0.28
N GLU A 151 36.79 -13.95 -0.04
CA GLU A 151 36.09 -15.10 -0.65
C GLU A 151 34.89 -15.60 0.19
N LYS A 152 34.87 -15.32 1.50
CA LYS A 152 33.77 -15.69 2.40
C LYS A 152 32.60 -14.69 2.35
N PHE A 153 32.76 -13.53 1.71
CA PHE A 153 31.76 -12.47 1.66
C PHE A 153 30.61 -12.77 0.68
N LYS A 154 29.54 -13.35 1.21
CA LYS A 154 28.31 -13.66 0.45
C LYS A 154 27.59 -12.41 -0.06
N GLY A 155 27.61 -11.33 0.71
CA GLY A 155 27.09 -10.02 0.33
C GLY A 155 26.44 -9.23 1.46
N GLU A 156 26.26 -7.93 1.23
CA GLU A 156 25.66 -6.97 2.16
C GLU A 156 24.81 -5.95 1.38
N LEU A 157 23.66 -5.57 1.93
CA LEU A 157 22.83 -4.47 1.43
C LEU A 157 23.12 -3.20 2.23
N THR A 158 23.36 -2.09 1.53
CA THR A 158 23.43 -0.75 2.09
C THR A 158 22.37 0.17 1.48
N LEU A 159 22.03 1.25 2.18
CA LEU A 159 21.07 2.27 1.78
C LEU A 159 21.79 3.54 1.34
N SER A 160 21.32 4.17 0.28
CA SER A 160 21.81 5.49 -0.15
C SER A 160 21.49 6.58 0.88
N GLN A 161 22.29 7.65 0.89
CA GLN A 161 22.14 8.77 1.82
C GLN A 161 20.79 9.51 1.70
N ASP A 162 20.13 9.40 0.55
CA ASP A 162 18.78 9.94 0.30
C ASP A 162 17.64 8.95 0.63
N ALA A 163 17.97 7.72 1.07
CA ALA A 163 17.06 6.61 1.31
C ALA A 163 16.17 6.21 0.12
N LYS A 164 16.60 6.53 -1.12
CA LYS A 164 15.86 6.20 -2.36
C LYS A 164 16.36 4.95 -3.07
N GLU A 165 17.56 4.48 -2.77
CA GLU A 165 18.21 3.36 -3.47
C GLU A 165 18.84 2.39 -2.46
N LEU A 166 18.67 1.10 -2.72
CA LEU A 166 19.43 0.05 -2.03
C LEU A 166 20.51 -0.49 -2.96
N TRP A 167 21.70 -0.70 -2.41
CA TRP A 167 22.86 -1.21 -3.12
C TRP A 167 23.31 -2.51 -2.49
N LEU A 168 23.36 -3.58 -3.29
CA LEU A 168 23.98 -4.86 -2.91
C LEU A 168 25.43 -4.85 -3.34
N ALA A 169 26.32 -5.15 -2.41
CA ALA A 169 27.66 -5.65 -2.68
C ALA A 169 27.68 -7.18 -2.47
N THR A 170 28.45 -7.92 -3.25
CA THR A 170 28.64 -9.37 -3.07
C THR A 170 30.00 -9.81 -3.62
N GLY A 171 30.65 -10.81 -3.03
CA GLY A 171 31.86 -11.43 -3.59
C GLY A 171 31.60 -12.17 -4.91
N ILE A 172 30.33 -12.50 -5.22
CA ILE A 172 29.95 -13.25 -6.41
C ILE A 172 29.83 -12.30 -7.63
N GLN A 173 30.60 -12.57 -8.69
CA GLN A 173 30.58 -11.78 -9.91
C GLN A 173 29.41 -12.17 -10.85
N GLY A 174 28.70 -11.17 -11.36
CA GLY A 174 27.56 -11.33 -12.26
C GLY A 174 27.88 -11.74 -13.70
N PRO A 175 26.84 -11.89 -14.56
CA PRO A 175 25.49 -11.31 -14.38
C PRO A 175 24.48 -12.21 -13.65
N TYR A 176 23.74 -11.65 -12.67
CA TYR A 176 22.54 -12.28 -12.08
C TYR A 176 21.32 -11.35 -12.12
N ARG A 177 20.12 -11.91 -12.29
CA ARG A 177 18.86 -11.27 -11.94
C ARG A 177 18.63 -11.47 -10.45
N VAL A 178 18.50 -10.36 -9.72
CA VAL A 178 18.31 -10.39 -8.27
C VAL A 178 16.91 -9.94 -7.93
N GLU A 179 16.18 -10.78 -7.19
CA GLU A 179 14.88 -10.51 -6.61
C GLU A 179 15.08 -10.22 -5.12
N LEU A 180 14.72 -9.01 -4.68
CA LEU A 180 14.79 -8.55 -3.29
C LEU A 180 13.38 -8.49 -2.71
N VAL A 181 13.21 -9.02 -1.50
CA VAL A 181 12.00 -8.93 -0.69
C VAL A 181 12.37 -8.31 0.65
N LEU A 182 11.75 -7.19 1.01
CA LEU A 182 11.87 -6.55 2.33
C LEU A 182 10.57 -6.77 3.10
N ASN A 183 10.66 -7.20 4.35
CA ASN A 183 9.53 -7.29 5.28
C ASN A 183 9.84 -6.41 6.50
N SER A 184 8.89 -5.56 6.90
CA SER A 184 9.04 -4.73 8.10
C SER A 184 9.14 -5.56 9.37
N VAL A 185 10.05 -5.20 10.29
CA VAL A 185 10.11 -5.80 11.63
C VAL A 185 9.03 -5.18 12.52
N ASP A 186 8.29 -6.02 13.25
CA ASP A 186 7.15 -5.59 14.07
C ASP A 186 7.61 -4.67 15.21
N GLY A 187 7.00 -3.48 15.32
CA GLY A 187 7.34 -2.51 16.36
C GLY A 187 8.67 -1.76 16.15
N GLU A 188 9.36 -1.98 15.03
CA GLU A 188 10.62 -1.29 14.67
C GLU A 188 10.47 -0.38 13.44
N ILE A 189 9.24 -0.10 13.03
CA ILE A 189 8.89 0.81 11.92
C ILE A 189 7.96 1.93 12.36
N LEU A 190 8.07 3.10 11.73
CA LEU A 190 7.14 4.23 11.88
C LEU A 190 5.83 4.01 11.09
N ASN A 191 5.25 2.82 11.18
CA ASN A 191 3.93 2.50 10.63
C ASN A 191 3.16 1.53 11.54
N SER A 192 1.82 1.61 11.52
CA SER A 192 0.91 0.78 12.33
C SER A 192 0.53 -0.54 11.67
N ARG A 193 0.90 -0.73 10.41
CA ARG A 193 0.67 -1.95 9.61
C ARG A 193 2.00 -2.49 9.11
N LYS A 194 2.09 -3.81 8.99
CA LYS A 194 3.20 -4.48 8.30
C LYS A 194 3.34 -3.93 6.87
N ILE A 195 4.58 -3.85 6.41
CA ILE A 195 4.95 -3.43 5.07
C ILE A 195 5.77 -4.55 4.42
N ARG A 196 5.44 -4.89 3.17
CA ARG A 196 6.28 -5.74 2.33
C ARG A 196 6.53 -5.09 0.99
N ILE A 197 7.80 -5.07 0.61
CA ILE A 197 8.30 -4.40 -0.59
C ILE A 197 9.08 -5.43 -1.38
N THR A 198 8.86 -5.48 -2.69
CA THR A 198 9.72 -6.22 -3.61
C THR A 198 10.46 -5.28 -4.55
N SER A 199 11.66 -5.68 -4.94
CA SER A 199 12.45 -4.96 -5.93
C SER A 199 13.21 -5.97 -6.80
N ARG A 200 13.57 -5.54 -8.01
CA ARG A 200 14.35 -6.33 -8.95
C ARG A 200 15.52 -5.49 -9.45
N ALA A 201 16.69 -6.11 -9.53
CA ALA A 201 17.88 -5.51 -10.09
C ALA A 201 18.67 -6.54 -10.91
N THR A 202 19.59 -6.05 -11.73
CA THR A 202 20.67 -6.86 -12.30
C THR A 202 21.92 -6.64 -11.47
N LEU A 203 22.51 -7.73 -10.98
CA LEU A 203 23.87 -7.77 -10.46
C LEU A 203 24.82 -7.76 -11.66
N ASP A 204 25.60 -6.70 -11.80
CA ASP A 204 26.67 -6.56 -12.77
C ASP A 204 28.00 -6.45 -11.99
N GLN A 205 28.99 -7.24 -12.39
CA GLN A 205 30.18 -7.49 -11.56
C GLN A 205 29.75 -7.86 -10.13
N ASN A 206 30.23 -7.15 -9.11
CA ASN A 206 29.95 -7.38 -7.69
C ASN A 206 28.78 -6.54 -7.12
N TRP A 207 28.05 -5.79 -7.97
CA TRP A 207 27.11 -4.75 -7.55
C TRP A 207 25.71 -4.86 -8.17
N ALA A 208 24.66 -4.69 -7.36
CA ALA A 208 23.28 -4.54 -7.86
C ALA A 208 22.59 -3.31 -7.24
N ARG A 209 21.88 -2.53 -8.06
CA ARG A 209 21.18 -1.30 -7.64
C ARG A 209 19.66 -1.44 -7.72
N PHE A 210 19.00 -1.41 -6.56
CA PHE A 210 17.55 -1.43 -6.41
C PHE A 210 17.04 0.01 -6.20
N HIS A 211 16.24 0.50 -7.15
CA HIS A 211 15.71 1.86 -7.15
C HIS A 211 14.20 1.91 -7.45
N ILE A 212 13.61 0.79 -7.90
CA ILE A 212 12.18 0.63 -8.13
C ILE A 212 11.65 -0.32 -7.05
N PHE A 213 10.72 0.16 -6.24
CA PHE A 213 10.17 -0.56 -5.09
C PHE A 213 8.67 -0.78 -5.27
N ASN A 214 8.27 -2.03 -5.40
CA ASN A 214 6.87 -2.44 -5.53
C ASN A 214 6.33 -2.80 -4.14
N LEU A 215 5.29 -2.09 -3.70
CA LEU A 215 4.64 -2.32 -2.42
C LEU A 215 3.61 -3.45 -2.56
N GLU A 216 3.88 -4.64 -2.00
CA GLU A 216 2.90 -5.73 -2.02
C GLU A 216 1.76 -5.48 -1.03
N TYR A 217 2.12 -5.00 0.18
CA TYR A 217 1.15 -4.56 1.18
C TYR A 217 1.75 -3.47 2.05
N GLY A 218 0.87 -2.57 2.52
CA GLY A 218 1.21 -1.30 3.14
C GLY A 218 0.59 -0.13 2.37
N THR A 219 0.73 1.09 2.86
CA THR A 219 0.28 2.32 2.17
C THR A 219 1.45 3.16 1.65
N LYS A 220 2.61 3.05 2.29
CA LYS A 220 3.87 3.69 1.92
C LYS A 220 5.02 2.95 2.59
N ILE A 221 6.23 3.10 2.05
CA ILE A 221 7.47 2.74 2.76
C ILE A 221 7.58 3.68 3.98
N ALA A 222 7.93 3.12 5.14
CA ALA A 222 8.08 3.86 6.39
C ALA A 222 9.49 3.68 6.96
N PRO A 223 10.09 4.69 7.59
CA PRO A 223 11.41 4.53 8.20
C PRO A 223 11.39 3.49 9.32
N GLY A 224 12.45 2.67 9.41
CA GLY A 224 12.57 1.63 10.43
C GLY A 224 13.39 0.41 9.99
N LYS A 225 13.34 -0.65 10.78
CA LYS A 225 14.07 -1.90 10.52
C LYS A 225 13.27 -2.85 9.63
N TYR A 226 13.94 -3.43 8.65
CA TYR A 226 13.38 -4.43 7.72
C TYR A 226 14.27 -5.66 7.69
N SER A 227 13.67 -6.85 7.72
CA SER A 227 14.36 -8.08 7.32
C SER A 227 14.30 -8.22 5.81
N TYR A 228 15.38 -8.68 5.20
CA TYR A 228 15.47 -8.87 3.75
C TYR A 228 15.73 -10.34 3.39
N GLY A 229 15.09 -10.77 2.31
CA GLY A 229 15.37 -12.02 1.62
C GLY A 229 15.69 -11.72 0.16
N LEU A 230 16.81 -12.25 -0.32
CA LEU A 230 17.35 -11.97 -1.64
C LEU A 230 17.62 -13.28 -2.37
N ILE A 231 17.16 -13.37 -3.61
CA ILE A 231 17.33 -14.53 -4.47
C ILE A 231 17.98 -14.05 -5.77
N ALA A 232 19.22 -14.48 -6.01
CA ALA A 232 19.92 -14.25 -7.25
C ALA A 232 19.75 -15.47 -8.17
N ARG A 233 19.31 -15.25 -9.41
CA ARG A 233 19.29 -16.24 -10.49
C ARG A 233 20.17 -15.75 -11.63
N PRO A 234 21.16 -16.53 -12.08
CA PRO A 234 22.12 -16.09 -13.09
C PRO A 234 21.47 -15.77 -14.46
N LEU A 235 22.15 -14.94 -15.26
CA LEU A 235 21.66 -14.32 -16.50
C LEU A 235 22.57 -14.63 -17.71
N GLY A 236 22.88 -15.90 -17.97
CA GLY A 236 23.77 -16.29 -19.07
C GLY A 236 23.10 -16.94 -20.29
N PRO A 237 23.52 -16.63 -21.55
CA PRO A 237 23.28 -17.51 -22.69
C PRO A 237 23.93 -18.89 -22.50
N LYS A 238 25.13 -18.91 -21.91
CA LYS A 238 25.84 -20.14 -21.52
C LYS A 238 24.98 -21.06 -20.65
N GLU A 239 24.16 -20.52 -19.76
CA GLU A 239 23.32 -21.33 -18.86
C GLU A 239 22.04 -21.83 -19.50
N LYS A 240 21.48 -21.06 -20.45
CA LYS A 240 20.40 -21.58 -21.29
C LYS A 240 20.91 -22.76 -22.12
N LEU A 241 22.14 -22.64 -22.64
CA LEU A 241 22.82 -23.72 -23.34
C LEU A 241 23.16 -24.89 -22.42
N ASP A 242 23.71 -24.63 -21.23
CA ASP A 242 24.12 -25.66 -20.27
C ASP A 242 22.91 -26.40 -19.68
N LYS A 243 21.81 -25.70 -19.35
CA LYS A 243 20.53 -26.35 -19.00
C LYS A 243 19.97 -27.17 -20.16
N PHE A 244 20.17 -26.76 -21.40
CA PHE A 244 19.79 -27.53 -22.58
C PHE A 244 20.66 -28.79 -22.73
N TRP A 245 21.98 -28.68 -22.63
CA TRP A 245 22.93 -29.80 -22.70
C TRP A 245 22.81 -30.77 -21.52
N LYS A 246 22.68 -30.28 -20.28
CA LYS A 246 22.43 -31.10 -19.08
C LYS A 246 21.08 -31.82 -19.15
N LYS A 247 20.03 -31.19 -19.70
CA LYS A 247 18.75 -31.85 -19.99
C LYS A 247 18.91 -32.98 -21.02
N PHE A 248 19.77 -32.80 -22.03
CA PHE A 248 20.14 -33.87 -22.97
C PHE A 248 20.94 -35.01 -22.31
N ARG A 249 21.79 -34.71 -21.30
CA ARG A 249 22.61 -35.68 -20.57
C ARG A 249 21.93 -36.33 -19.36
N LYS A 250 20.69 -35.94 -19.02
CA LYS A 250 19.97 -36.34 -17.78
C LYS A 250 20.71 -36.00 -16.48
N GLU A 251 21.60 -35.01 -16.50
CA GLU A 251 22.29 -34.54 -15.29
C GLU A 251 21.32 -33.75 -14.39
N PRO A 252 21.46 -33.83 -13.05
CA PRO A 252 20.63 -33.06 -12.13
C PRO A 252 20.83 -31.54 -12.36
N LEU A 253 19.71 -30.82 -12.53
CA LEU A 253 19.70 -29.38 -12.76
C LEU A 253 20.15 -28.62 -11.50
N SER A 254 21.45 -28.36 -11.41
CA SER A 254 22.00 -27.42 -10.44
C SER A 254 21.35 -26.04 -10.61
N ASN A 255 20.77 -25.51 -9.53
CA ASN A 255 20.34 -24.12 -9.46
C ASN A 255 21.52 -23.31 -8.93
N GLU A 256 22.43 -22.90 -9.81
CA GLU A 256 23.61 -22.07 -9.52
C GLU A 256 23.25 -20.59 -9.20
N GLY A 257 22.20 -20.41 -8.40
CA GLY A 257 21.79 -19.14 -7.83
C GLY A 257 22.06 -19.11 -6.32
N PHE A 258 22.38 -17.93 -5.78
CA PHE A 258 22.59 -17.77 -4.35
C PHE A 258 21.39 -17.13 -3.66
N LYS A 259 21.29 -17.36 -2.34
CA LYS A 259 20.32 -16.70 -1.46
C LYS A 259 21.06 -15.96 -0.36
N LEU A 260 20.60 -14.75 -0.05
CA LEU A 260 21.11 -13.94 1.04
C LEU A 260 19.93 -13.48 1.90
N THR A 261 20.11 -13.48 3.22
CA THR A 261 19.11 -13.02 4.19
C THR A 261 19.79 -12.21 5.27
N GLY A 262 19.16 -11.13 5.72
CA GLY A 262 19.70 -10.29 6.78
C GLY A 262 18.71 -9.22 7.21
N GLU A 263 19.22 -8.18 7.86
CA GLU A 263 18.43 -7.04 8.33
C GLU A 263 19.06 -5.73 7.86
N ILE A 264 18.23 -4.70 7.66
CA ILE A 264 18.67 -3.37 7.25
C ILE A 264 17.83 -2.29 7.93
N LEU A 265 18.48 -1.18 8.30
CA LEU A 265 17.80 0.01 8.79
C LEU A 265 17.44 0.91 7.60
N PHE A 266 16.18 0.91 7.22
CA PHE A 266 15.67 1.75 6.13
C PHE A 266 15.29 3.12 6.70
N THR A 267 16.24 4.05 6.78
CA THR A 267 15.99 5.42 7.26
C THR A 267 17.03 6.42 6.74
N LYS A 268 16.66 7.70 6.65
CA LYS A 268 17.58 8.82 6.48
C LYS A 268 18.06 9.39 7.83
N ASP A 269 17.26 9.21 8.89
CA ASP A 269 17.54 9.76 10.22
C ASP A 269 18.71 9.04 10.90
N LYS A 270 19.41 9.72 11.82
CA LYS A 270 20.39 9.03 12.67
C LYS A 270 19.68 7.98 13.54
N PRO A 271 20.32 6.84 13.88
CA PRO A 271 19.70 5.78 14.69
C PRO A 271 19.09 6.28 16.02
N ALA A 272 19.75 7.24 16.68
CA ALA A 272 19.24 7.86 17.91
C ALA A 272 17.94 8.68 17.68
N GLU A 273 17.88 9.47 16.60
CA GLU A 273 16.69 10.25 16.25
C GLU A 273 15.51 9.33 15.87
N LEU A 274 15.79 8.24 15.15
CA LEU A 274 14.79 7.22 14.83
C LEU A 274 14.26 6.53 16.10
N ALA A 275 15.12 6.22 17.08
CA ALA A 275 14.69 5.63 18.34
C ALA A 275 13.70 6.53 19.12
N VAL A 276 13.97 7.84 19.17
CA VAL A 276 13.03 8.82 19.76
C VAL A 276 11.71 8.86 18.97
N LYS A 277 11.76 8.96 17.65
CA LYS A 277 10.55 8.94 16.79
C LYS A 277 9.74 7.66 16.96
N LEU A 278 10.39 6.49 17.11
CA LEU A 278 9.74 5.21 17.35
C LEU A 278 9.06 5.16 18.72
N ALA A 279 9.70 5.68 19.77
CA ALA A 279 9.11 5.77 21.11
C ALA A 279 7.84 6.65 21.12
N ASP A 280 7.91 7.84 20.52
CA ASP A 280 6.76 8.75 20.39
C ASP A 280 5.65 8.15 19.52
N PHE A 281 6.00 7.42 18.46
CA PHE A 281 5.04 6.74 17.61
C PHE A 281 4.32 5.60 18.35
N LYS A 282 5.05 4.80 19.15
CA LYS A 282 4.48 3.77 20.03
C LYS A 282 3.50 4.39 21.04
N LYS A 283 3.91 5.44 21.75
CA LYS A 283 3.04 6.20 22.67
C LYS A 283 1.76 6.70 21.99
N LYS A 284 1.86 7.30 20.79
CA LYS A 284 0.69 7.76 20.02
C LYS A 284 -0.23 6.64 19.57
N ILE A 285 0.30 5.46 19.21
CA ILE A 285 -0.50 4.26 18.91
C ILE A 285 -1.21 3.75 20.16
N LEU A 286 -0.53 3.69 21.31
CA LEU A 286 -1.12 3.24 22.58
C LEU A 286 -2.24 4.17 23.03
N ALA A 287 -2.00 5.49 23.04
CA ALA A 287 -3.04 6.49 23.31
C ALA A 287 -4.26 6.32 22.39
N LYS A 288 -4.05 6.13 21.08
CA LYS A 288 -5.16 5.89 20.14
C LYS A 288 -5.90 4.56 20.37
N LYS A 289 -5.25 3.55 20.96
CA LYS A 289 -5.87 2.29 21.38
C LYS A 289 -6.61 2.41 22.72
N LEU A 290 -6.24 3.36 23.57
CA LEU A 290 -6.85 3.64 24.88
C LEU A 290 -8.21 4.35 24.76
N VAL A 291 -8.33 5.36 23.88
CA VAL A 291 -9.54 6.18 23.70
C VAL A 291 -10.86 5.38 23.67
N PRO A 292 -11.01 4.25 22.93
CA PRO A 292 -12.26 3.48 22.92
C PRO A 292 -12.61 2.77 24.23
N PHE A 293 -11.67 2.62 25.17
CA PHE A 293 -11.92 2.10 26.51
C PHE A 293 -12.31 3.23 27.48
N GLU A 294 -11.68 4.40 27.35
CA GLU A 294 -12.05 5.62 28.08
C GLU A 294 -13.49 6.05 27.73
N GLU A 295 -13.83 6.14 26.43
CA GLU A 295 -15.20 6.42 25.94
C GLU A 295 -16.26 5.47 26.58
N LYS A 296 -15.91 4.18 26.76
CA LYS A 296 -16.80 3.18 27.38
C LYS A 296 -16.89 3.37 28.90
N LEU A 297 -15.77 3.66 29.55
CA LEU A 297 -15.68 3.88 30.99
C LEU A 297 -16.54 5.09 31.40
N GLU A 298 -16.46 6.18 30.64
CA GLU A 298 -17.31 7.37 30.84
C GLU A 298 -18.79 7.04 30.69
N LYS A 299 -19.19 6.31 29.63
CA LYS A 299 -20.59 5.92 29.40
C LYS A 299 -21.14 5.04 30.52
N TRP A 300 -20.36 4.08 31.04
CA TRP A 300 -20.76 3.30 32.21
C TRP A 300 -20.91 4.17 33.47
N LYS A 301 -19.97 5.07 33.75
CA LYS A 301 -20.06 6.04 34.86
C LYS A 301 -21.30 6.95 34.73
N ALA A 302 -21.61 7.41 33.52
CA ALA A 302 -22.78 8.23 33.23
C ALA A 302 -24.09 7.46 33.51
N PHE A 303 -24.22 6.22 33.03
CA PHE A 303 -25.38 5.38 33.34
C PHE A 303 -25.51 5.08 34.84
N LEU A 304 -24.40 4.83 35.55
CA LEU A 304 -24.40 4.61 37.01
C LEU A 304 -24.86 5.87 37.78
N SER A 305 -24.46 7.05 37.33
CA SER A 305 -24.91 8.35 37.86
C SER A 305 -26.42 8.56 37.63
N VAL A 306 -26.91 8.30 36.41
CA VAL A 306 -28.35 8.38 36.09
C VAL A 306 -29.15 7.39 36.93
N LEU A 307 -28.72 6.13 37.00
CA LEU A 307 -29.35 5.08 37.82
C LEU A 307 -29.44 5.48 39.29
N THR A 308 -28.38 6.05 39.85
CA THR A 308 -28.34 6.50 41.24
C THR A 308 -29.31 7.66 41.48
N LYS A 309 -29.37 8.64 40.57
CA LYS A 309 -30.33 9.76 40.63
C LYS A 309 -31.79 9.31 40.42
N VAL A 310 -32.03 8.27 39.63
CA VAL A 310 -33.36 7.65 39.46
C VAL A 310 -33.81 6.99 40.76
N ASP A 311 -32.94 6.21 41.40
CA ASP A 311 -33.24 5.51 42.65
C ASP A 311 -33.55 6.50 43.78
N THR A 312 -32.70 7.52 44.01
CA THR A 312 -32.96 8.55 45.04
C THR A 312 -34.26 9.31 44.78
N LEU A 313 -34.46 9.82 43.56
CA LEU A 313 -35.68 10.53 43.16
C LEU A 313 -36.95 9.68 43.38
N TYR A 314 -36.86 8.38 43.12
CA TYR A 314 -37.96 7.45 43.38
C TYR A 314 -38.22 7.24 44.88
N GLN A 315 -37.19 6.96 45.69
CA GLN A 315 -37.36 6.78 47.14
C GLN A 315 -37.94 8.04 47.80
N ASP A 316 -37.45 9.23 47.44
CA ASP A 316 -37.91 10.49 48.01
C ASP A 316 -39.35 10.82 47.60
N THR A 317 -39.72 10.54 46.34
CA THR A 317 -41.12 10.69 45.92
C THR A 317 -42.02 9.68 46.65
N LEU A 318 -41.59 8.41 46.79
CA LEU A 318 -42.34 7.36 47.48
C LEU A 318 -42.55 7.67 48.97
N ARG A 319 -41.58 8.31 49.62
CA ARG A 319 -41.71 8.86 50.99
C ARG A 319 -42.80 9.92 51.05
N ALA A 320 -42.77 10.91 50.15
CA ALA A 320 -43.68 12.07 50.16
C ALA A 320 -45.15 11.75 49.79
N ILE A 321 -45.40 10.86 48.82
CA ILE A 321 -46.77 10.67 48.28
C ILE A 321 -47.70 9.86 49.21
N LYS A 322 -48.99 10.20 49.24
CA LYS A 322 -50.04 9.47 49.99
C LYS A 322 -50.91 8.53 49.13
N ARG A 323 -50.94 8.73 47.80
CA ARG A 323 -51.77 7.97 46.84
C ARG A 323 -50.90 7.53 45.65
N GLY A 324 -51.14 6.35 45.09
CA GLY A 324 -50.31 5.84 43.97
C GLY A 324 -50.38 6.68 42.71
N LYS A 325 -51.53 7.31 42.41
CA LYS A 325 -51.68 8.28 41.32
C LYS A 325 -50.75 9.50 41.43
N SER A 326 -50.27 9.84 42.63
CA SER A 326 -49.35 10.97 42.85
C SER A 326 -47.91 10.69 42.36
N ILE A 327 -47.59 9.47 41.91
CA ILE A 327 -46.29 9.16 41.29
C ILE A 327 -46.04 9.95 39.99
N ASN A 328 -47.07 10.60 39.42
CA ASN A 328 -46.90 11.56 38.33
C ASN A 328 -45.88 12.68 38.68
N LEU A 329 -45.68 13.00 39.97
CA LEU A 329 -44.63 13.93 40.40
C LEU A 329 -43.22 13.39 40.13
N PHE A 330 -42.99 12.08 40.35
CA PHE A 330 -41.75 11.40 39.96
C PHE A 330 -41.59 11.40 38.45
N GLU A 331 -42.65 11.04 37.71
CA GLU A 331 -42.68 10.98 36.25
C GLU A 331 -42.29 12.33 35.62
N ASN A 332 -42.86 13.44 36.12
CA ASN A 332 -42.54 14.79 35.68
C ASN A 332 -41.09 15.20 36.00
N LYS A 333 -40.60 14.92 37.23
CA LYS A 333 -39.21 15.22 37.62
C LYS A 333 -38.21 14.38 36.82
N TYR A 334 -38.50 13.09 36.63
CA TYR A 334 -37.69 12.19 35.81
C TYR A 334 -37.63 12.70 34.36
N ASN A 335 -38.77 12.97 33.72
CA ASN A 335 -38.80 13.42 32.33
C ASN A 335 -38.06 14.74 32.12
N ARG A 336 -38.12 15.67 33.08
CA ARG A 336 -37.41 16.96 33.04
C ARG A 336 -35.90 16.83 33.18
N PHE A 337 -35.40 15.99 34.09
CA PHE A 337 -33.99 16.01 34.50
C PHE A 337 -33.16 14.77 34.12
N LEU A 338 -33.78 13.60 33.97
CA LEU A 338 -33.08 12.31 33.81
C LEU A 338 -33.49 11.57 32.52
N GLY A 339 -34.72 11.74 32.07
CA GLY A 339 -35.25 11.10 30.86
C GLY A 339 -34.65 11.67 29.56
N SER A 340 -34.22 12.95 29.54
CA SER A 340 -33.42 13.52 28.45
C SER A 340 -32.01 12.91 28.43
N MET A 341 -31.30 12.93 29.57
CA MET A 341 -29.96 12.37 29.72
C MET A 341 -29.91 10.88 29.35
N LEU A 342 -30.84 10.07 29.87
CA LEU A 342 -30.88 8.64 29.55
C LEU A 342 -31.12 8.39 28.05
N ARG A 343 -32.00 9.18 27.40
CA ARG A 343 -32.23 9.09 25.96
C ARG A 343 -30.98 9.46 25.16
N SER A 344 -30.25 10.52 25.55
CA SER A 344 -28.98 10.89 24.90
C SER A 344 -27.98 9.74 24.94
N LEU A 345 -27.69 9.21 26.13
CA LEU A 345 -26.76 8.09 26.32
C LEU A 345 -27.17 6.83 25.55
N VAL A 346 -28.48 6.50 25.49
CA VAL A 346 -29.01 5.36 24.74
C VAL A 346 -28.92 5.55 23.22
N LEU A 347 -29.07 6.79 22.72
CA LEU A 347 -28.92 7.12 21.30
C LEU A 347 -27.44 7.16 20.89
N GLU A 348 -26.58 7.82 21.65
CA GLU A 348 -25.14 7.87 21.42
C GLU A 348 -24.50 6.47 21.40
N THR A 349 -24.92 5.57 22.30
CA THR A 349 -24.48 4.17 22.27
C THR A 349 -25.00 3.40 21.06
N ARG A 350 -26.21 3.70 20.58
CA ARG A 350 -26.79 3.09 19.37
C ARG A 350 -26.08 3.53 18.09
N GLU A 351 -25.76 4.81 17.94
CA GLU A 351 -25.09 5.30 16.73
C GLU A 351 -23.63 4.81 16.65
N VAL A 352 -22.91 4.73 17.77
CA VAL A 352 -21.58 4.10 17.80
C VAL A 352 -21.63 2.61 17.43
N TYR A 353 -22.66 1.89 17.90
CA TYR A 353 -22.90 0.49 17.54
C TYR A 353 -23.13 0.27 16.04
N LYS A 354 -23.83 1.19 15.35
CA LYS A 354 -24.06 1.07 13.88
C LYS A 354 -22.79 1.28 13.05
N VAL A 355 -21.87 2.15 13.49
CA VAL A 355 -20.76 2.66 12.67
C VAL A 355 -19.46 1.89 12.88
N LYS A 356 -19.18 1.38 14.09
CA LYS A 356 -17.88 0.77 14.45
C LYS A 356 -18.03 -0.74 14.67
N GLY A 357 -17.72 -1.55 13.65
CA GLY A 357 -17.81 -3.02 13.70
C GLY A 357 -16.89 -3.72 14.71
N ALA A 358 -15.85 -3.04 15.22
CA ALA A 358 -14.98 -3.56 16.27
C ALA A 358 -15.44 -3.09 17.67
N GLY A 359 -15.71 -4.03 18.57
CA GLY A 359 -16.23 -3.75 19.93
C GLY A 359 -17.77 -3.73 20.04
N LEU A 360 -18.45 -4.34 19.08
CA LEU A 360 -19.92 -4.36 18.94
C LEU A 360 -20.66 -4.83 20.21
N GLU A 361 -20.20 -5.92 20.84
CA GLU A 361 -20.85 -6.49 22.03
C GLU A 361 -20.75 -5.59 23.26
N ASP A 362 -19.66 -4.83 23.45
CA ASP A 362 -19.54 -3.91 24.59
C ASP A 362 -20.53 -2.73 24.47
N TYR A 363 -20.69 -2.19 23.25
CA TYR A 363 -21.66 -1.12 22.99
C TYR A 363 -23.11 -1.62 23.05
N LYS A 364 -23.36 -2.87 22.66
CA LYS A 364 -24.64 -3.57 22.84
C LYS A 364 -24.96 -3.76 24.33
N LYS A 365 -24.00 -4.16 25.18
CA LYS A 365 -24.17 -4.20 26.65
C LYS A 365 -24.59 -2.83 27.20
N LEU A 366 -23.86 -1.77 26.83
CA LEU A 366 -24.15 -0.38 27.24
C LEU A 366 -25.56 0.06 26.83
N HIS A 367 -25.94 -0.18 25.57
CA HIS A 367 -27.27 0.16 25.05
C HIS A 367 -28.39 -0.60 25.78
N LEU A 368 -28.23 -1.92 25.98
CA LEU A 368 -29.16 -2.74 26.75
C LEU A 368 -29.25 -2.30 28.21
N PHE A 369 -28.14 -1.90 28.83
CA PHE A 369 -28.14 -1.39 30.21
C PHE A 369 -28.98 -0.11 30.34
N GLY A 370 -28.79 0.86 29.44
CA GLY A 370 -29.61 2.07 29.39
C GLY A 370 -31.10 1.79 29.16
N ARG A 371 -31.42 0.83 28.27
CA ARG A 371 -32.79 0.35 28.06
C ARG A 371 -33.39 -0.25 29.34
N HIS A 372 -32.67 -1.12 30.05
CA HIS A 372 -33.15 -1.73 31.30
C HIS A 372 -33.38 -0.71 32.42
N ILE A 373 -32.63 0.41 32.46
CA ILE A 373 -32.93 1.54 33.36
C ILE A 373 -34.29 2.15 33.01
N GLY A 374 -34.56 2.40 31.71
CA GLY A 374 -35.85 2.92 31.25
C GLY A 374 -37.03 1.99 31.57
N GLU A 375 -36.85 0.69 31.38
CA GLU A 375 -37.84 -0.34 31.75
C GLU A 375 -38.07 -0.37 33.28
N MET A 376 -37.03 -0.20 34.10
CA MET A 376 -37.17 -0.07 35.55
C MET A 376 -37.95 1.19 35.96
N VAL A 377 -37.72 2.33 35.30
CA VAL A 377 -38.47 3.57 35.55
C VAL A 377 -39.96 3.41 35.18
N SER A 378 -40.25 2.71 34.08
CA SER A 378 -41.63 2.37 33.71
C SER A 378 -42.29 1.47 34.76
N ASP A 379 -41.60 0.41 35.21
CA ASP A 379 -42.04 -0.45 36.31
C ASP A 379 -42.35 0.35 37.59
N MET A 380 -41.49 1.30 37.96
CA MET A 380 -41.66 2.17 39.14
C MET A 380 -42.98 2.92 39.09
N VAL A 381 -43.30 3.53 37.94
CA VAL A 381 -44.56 4.25 37.72
C VAL A 381 -45.75 3.28 37.74
N VAL A 382 -45.70 2.21 36.94
CA VAL A 382 -46.83 1.26 36.79
C VAL A 382 -47.16 0.54 38.08
N LYS A 383 -46.17 -0.02 38.79
CA LYS A 383 -46.40 -0.75 40.05
C LYS A 383 -46.87 0.18 41.17
N THR A 384 -46.46 1.45 41.17
CA THR A 384 -46.94 2.44 42.16
C THR A 384 -48.37 2.90 41.87
N LYS A 385 -48.73 3.15 40.60
CA LYS A 385 -50.10 3.55 40.19
C LYS A 385 -51.17 2.53 40.60
N LYS A 386 -50.83 1.24 40.77
CA LYS A 386 -51.76 0.19 41.25
C LYS A 386 -52.30 0.40 42.67
N TYR A 387 -51.64 1.19 43.52
CA TYR A 387 -52.08 1.42 44.91
C TYR A 387 -52.98 2.66 45.02
N LYS A 388 -54.27 2.48 45.35
CA LYS A 388 -55.18 3.61 45.63
C LYS A 388 -54.66 4.50 46.77
N VAL A 389 -54.19 3.89 47.86
CA VAL A 389 -53.57 4.54 49.02
C VAL A 389 -52.20 3.91 49.29
N LEU A 390 -51.19 4.74 49.55
CA LEU A 390 -49.83 4.31 49.87
C LEU A 390 -49.57 4.46 51.37
N GLY A 391 -50.04 3.48 52.16
CA GLY A 391 -49.65 3.32 53.55
C GLY A 391 -48.21 2.82 53.73
N PRO A 392 -47.71 2.70 54.98
CA PRO A 392 -46.34 2.27 55.28
C PRO A 392 -45.98 0.90 54.66
N ALA A 393 -46.86 -0.10 54.74
CA ALA A 393 -46.58 -1.43 54.21
C ALA A 393 -46.47 -1.48 52.66
N PRO A 394 -47.38 -0.89 51.86
CA PRO A 394 -47.17 -0.68 50.42
C PRO A 394 -45.86 0.05 50.08
N LYS A 395 -45.55 1.15 50.77
CA LYS A 395 -44.29 1.90 50.56
C LYS A 395 -43.07 1.03 50.83
N GLY A 396 -43.02 0.32 51.96
CA GLY A 396 -41.92 -0.58 52.30
C GLY A 396 -41.73 -1.72 51.29
N ARG A 397 -42.81 -2.29 50.75
CA ARG A 397 -42.73 -3.31 49.68
C ARG A 397 -42.16 -2.74 48.38
N LEU A 398 -42.69 -1.61 47.91
CA LEU A 398 -42.21 -0.94 46.70
C LEU A 398 -40.75 -0.49 46.82
N SER A 399 -40.39 0.15 47.94
CA SER A 399 -39.03 0.61 48.22
C SER A 399 -38.04 -0.55 48.18
N ARG A 400 -38.25 -1.61 48.97
CA ARG A 400 -37.37 -2.79 48.99
C ARG A 400 -37.24 -3.47 47.62
N TYR A 401 -38.34 -3.60 46.87
CA TYR A 401 -38.34 -4.18 45.53
C TYR A 401 -37.44 -3.40 44.56
N PHE A 402 -37.61 -2.07 44.50
CA PHE A 402 -36.84 -1.23 43.59
C PHE A 402 -35.41 -0.98 44.06
N MET A 403 -35.15 -0.88 45.37
CA MET A 403 -33.79 -0.85 45.91
C MET A 403 -33.01 -2.11 45.53
N LYS A 404 -33.62 -3.31 45.65
CA LYS A 404 -32.98 -4.57 45.23
C LYS A 404 -32.70 -4.58 43.71
N LYS A 405 -33.65 -4.13 42.89
CA LYS A 405 -33.50 -4.05 41.43
C LYS A 405 -32.42 -3.03 41.02
N ALA A 406 -32.38 -1.86 41.66
CA ALA A 406 -31.37 -0.83 41.45
C ALA A 406 -29.97 -1.29 41.89
N LYS A 407 -29.85 -1.96 43.06
CA LYS A 407 -28.58 -2.53 43.53
C LYS A 407 -28.00 -3.52 42.51
N GLY A 408 -28.80 -4.45 42.01
CA GLY A 408 -28.38 -5.40 40.98
C GLY A 408 -28.11 -4.79 39.59
N PHE A 409 -28.44 -3.51 39.36
CA PHE A 409 -27.92 -2.75 38.21
C PHE A 409 -26.60 -2.04 38.55
N LYS A 410 -26.46 -1.47 39.76
CA LYS A 410 -25.22 -0.83 40.24
C LYS A 410 -24.05 -1.83 40.25
N GLU A 411 -24.24 -3.00 40.88
CA GLU A 411 -23.24 -4.08 40.94
C GLU A 411 -22.76 -4.53 39.54
N ARG A 412 -23.64 -4.54 38.53
CA ARG A 412 -23.28 -4.88 37.15
C ARG A 412 -22.49 -3.77 36.46
N ALA A 413 -22.87 -2.51 36.63
CA ALA A 413 -22.11 -1.38 36.10
C ALA A 413 -20.73 -1.25 36.76
N GLU A 414 -20.65 -1.42 38.08
CA GLU A 414 -19.40 -1.40 38.85
C GLU A 414 -18.44 -2.51 38.40
N LYS A 415 -18.96 -3.73 38.13
CA LYS A 415 -18.17 -4.82 37.55
C LYS A 415 -17.59 -4.49 36.18
N GLU A 416 -18.39 -3.97 35.25
CA GLU A 416 -17.92 -3.59 33.90
C GLU A 416 -16.97 -2.38 33.95
N ILE A 417 -17.17 -1.44 34.89
CA ILE A 417 -16.23 -0.34 35.19
C ILE A 417 -14.88 -0.89 35.67
N GLY A 418 -14.87 -1.83 36.63
CA GLY A 418 -13.64 -2.46 37.12
C GLY A 418 -12.86 -3.14 35.99
N LEU A 419 -13.53 -3.97 35.19
CA LEU A 419 -12.93 -4.63 34.02
C LEU A 419 -12.33 -3.64 33.01
N LEU A 420 -12.95 -2.47 32.80
CA LEU A 420 -12.40 -1.43 31.93
C LEU A 420 -11.21 -0.70 32.55
N VAL A 421 -11.24 -0.41 33.87
CA VAL A 421 -10.12 0.21 34.60
C VAL A 421 -8.90 -0.70 34.60
N ASP A 422 -9.07 -1.98 34.90
CA ASP A 422 -7.97 -2.95 34.90
C ASP A 422 -7.39 -3.12 33.49
N LYS A 423 -8.24 -3.09 32.46
CA LYS A 423 -7.80 -3.11 31.07
C LYS A 423 -7.03 -1.86 30.65
N ILE A 424 -7.46 -0.66 31.09
CA ILE A 424 -6.72 0.59 30.85
C ILE A 424 -5.35 0.54 31.53
N LYS A 425 -5.29 0.16 32.82
CA LYS A 425 -4.01 -0.03 33.54
C LYS A 425 -3.09 -1.03 32.84
N SER A 426 -3.64 -2.11 32.28
CA SER A 426 -2.84 -3.10 31.53
C SER A 426 -2.23 -2.54 30.23
N PHE A 427 -2.73 -1.41 29.70
CA PHE A 427 -2.10 -0.69 28.58
C PHE A 427 -1.09 0.39 29.04
N GLU A 428 -1.20 0.90 30.27
CA GLU A 428 -0.27 1.89 30.84
C GLU A 428 1.06 1.25 31.33
N GLN A 429 1.09 -0.07 31.44
CA GLN A 429 2.28 -0.86 31.82
C GLN A 429 3.20 -1.22 30.64
N PHE A 430 2.91 -0.74 29.42
CA PHE A 430 3.68 -0.97 28.17
C PHE A 430 4.04 0.34 27.45
#